data_AF-A0A133PUZ9-F1
#
_entry.id   AF-A0A133PUZ9-F1
#
_cell.length_a   1.000
_cell.length_b   1.000
_cell.length_c   1.000
_cell.angle_alpha   90.00
_cell.angle_beta   90.00
_cell.angle_gamma   90.00
#
_symmetry.space_group_name_H-M   'P 1'
#
loop_
_entity.id
_entity.type
_entity.pdbx_description
1 polymer ?
#
loop_
_entity_poly.entity_id
_entity_poly.type
_entity_poly.pdbx_seq_one_letter_code
_entity_poly.pdbx_strand_id
1 'polypeptide(L)'
;MKKNADKSKSKGGNNMPKQRKTSSKNGEIETYLSSYYEFRYNTVLGRTEYRSKGDAHFSKVGRYEINTLRRELDNDVGIITSSDNLYSIIESSFSPRINPIQEYFKGLPLRDIGNICGNNSGNSDSCNHESSGNNENNCCCDISSLSLKAIPDLASCVVVRNSDKWLPYLTKWLVAVVANAMDDRECRNHTCLVLTGEQGKFKTTFLDLLCPPALHGYSYTGKIYPQEKDTLTYIGQNLIVNIDDQLKALNKRDENELKNLITCPMVKYRMPYDKYVEEYP
;
A
#
# COMPACT_ATOMS: atom_id res chain seq x y z
N MET A 1 80.21 -19.17 28.67
CA MET A 1 78.81 -19.18 28.18
C MET A 1 78.47 -17.79 27.67
N LYS A 2 78.36 -17.64 26.35
CA LYS A 2 78.11 -16.37 25.64
C LYS A 2 76.60 -16.12 25.55
N LYS A 3 76.14 -14.90 25.84
CA LYS A 3 74.76 -14.42 25.59
C LYS A 3 74.76 -13.62 24.28
N ASN A 4 74.04 -14.10 23.27
CA ASN A 4 73.69 -13.34 22.08
C ASN A 4 72.22 -12.93 22.19
N ALA A 5 71.93 -11.64 22.05
CA ALA A 5 70.59 -11.13 21.79
C ALA A 5 70.73 -9.99 20.76
N ASP A 6 70.42 -10.31 19.51
CA ASP A 6 70.37 -9.39 18.39
C ASP A 6 69.19 -8.42 18.55
N LYS A 7 69.47 -7.12 18.44
CA LYS A 7 68.46 -6.06 18.25
C LYS A 7 68.40 -5.70 16.77
N SER A 8 67.39 -6.20 16.07
CA SER A 8 67.02 -5.74 14.73
C SER A 8 65.94 -4.66 14.80
N LYS A 9 66.30 -3.46 14.33
CA LYS A 9 65.38 -2.38 13.93
C LYS A 9 64.69 -2.78 12.62
N SER A 10 63.39 -2.52 12.46
CA SER A 10 62.83 -2.01 11.19
C SER A 10 61.32 -1.70 11.27
N LYS A 11 61.03 -0.40 11.14
CA LYS A 11 59.90 0.26 10.46
C LYS A 11 58.47 -0.25 10.69
N GLY A 12 57.72 0.54 11.46
CA GLY A 12 56.26 0.53 11.46
C GLY A 12 55.70 0.91 10.09
N GLY A 13 54.96 -0.02 9.50
CA GLY A 13 54.07 0.24 8.38
C GLY A 13 52.73 0.70 8.93
N ASN A 14 52.44 1.99 8.79
CA ASN A 14 51.09 2.53 8.99
C ASN A 14 50.18 1.99 7.87
N ASN A 15 49.45 0.92 8.15
CA ASN A 15 48.29 0.53 7.35
C ASN A 15 47.11 1.42 7.72
N MET A 16 47.09 2.63 7.17
CA MET A 16 45.90 3.47 7.16
C MET A 16 44.88 2.84 6.18
N PRO A 17 43.60 2.67 6.57
CA PRO A 17 42.58 2.21 5.64
C PRO A 17 42.42 3.28 4.56
N LYS A 18 42.72 2.92 3.30
CA LYS A 18 42.44 3.77 2.13
C LYS A 18 40.95 4.12 2.14
N GLN A 19 40.64 5.40 2.36
CA GLN A 19 39.31 5.94 2.14
C GLN A 19 38.83 5.54 0.73
N ARG A 20 37.61 4.99 0.66
CA ARG A 20 36.99 4.58 -0.61
C ARG A 20 36.71 5.82 -1.47
N LYS A 21 37.61 6.01 -2.44
CA LYS A 21 37.46 6.44 -3.84
C LYS A 21 36.12 7.07 -4.27
N THR A 22 36.25 8.21 -4.97
CA THR A 22 35.45 8.73 -6.10
C THR A 22 34.15 7.97 -6.43
N SER A 23 33.03 8.68 -6.48
CA SER A 23 31.72 8.15 -6.90
C SER A 23 31.86 7.21 -8.09
N SER A 24 31.27 6.01 -7.98
CA SER A 24 31.19 5.11 -9.14
C SER A 24 30.22 5.74 -10.14
N LYS A 25 30.37 5.41 -11.43
CA LYS A 25 29.42 5.84 -12.47
C LYS A 25 27.96 5.50 -12.10
N ASN A 26 27.73 4.34 -11.51
CA ASN A 26 26.39 3.97 -11.02
C ASN A 26 25.96 4.80 -9.80
N GLY A 27 26.88 5.15 -8.90
CA GLY A 27 26.57 6.06 -7.80
C GLY A 27 26.19 7.47 -8.26
N GLU A 28 26.77 7.96 -9.35
CA GLU A 28 26.37 9.24 -9.96
C GLU A 28 24.98 9.16 -10.59
N ILE A 29 24.68 8.05 -11.28
CA ILE A 29 23.33 7.77 -11.82
C ILE A 29 22.31 7.72 -10.68
N GLU A 30 22.58 6.95 -9.62
CA GLU A 30 21.71 6.83 -8.44
C GLU A 30 21.48 8.20 -7.80
N THR A 31 22.52 9.03 -7.69
CA THR A 31 22.43 10.38 -7.12
C THR A 31 21.55 11.29 -7.97
N TYR A 32 21.70 11.27 -9.30
CA TYR A 32 20.85 12.02 -10.21
C TYR A 32 19.39 11.56 -10.09
N LEU A 33 19.15 10.26 -10.23
CA LEU A 33 17.81 9.67 -10.16
C LEU A 33 17.12 10.01 -8.83
N SER A 34 17.82 9.88 -7.72
CA SER A 34 17.29 10.20 -6.38
C SER A 34 17.09 11.69 -6.14
N SER A 35 17.72 12.56 -6.94
CA SER A 35 17.57 14.00 -6.83
C SER A 35 16.24 14.46 -7.42
N TYR A 36 15.85 13.91 -8.57
CA TYR A 36 14.66 14.34 -9.34
C TYR A 36 13.44 13.44 -9.18
N TYR A 37 13.67 12.14 -8.93
CA TYR A 37 12.64 11.12 -8.93
C TYR A 37 12.59 10.36 -7.61
N GLU A 38 11.44 9.74 -7.38
CA GLU A 38 11.22 8.76 -6.33
C GLU A 38 10.82 7.45 -6.99
N PHE A 39 11.52 6.38 -6.64
CA PHE A 39 11.29 5.04 -7.16
C PHE A 39 10.80 4.12 -6.06
N ARG A 40 9.93 3.17 -6.43
CA ARG A 40 9.50 2.09 -5.55
C ARG A 40 9.24 0.82 -6.37
N TYR A 41 9.49 -0.32 -5.76
CA TYR A 41 9.04 -1.60 -6.30
C TYR A 41 7.68 -1.94 -5.68
N ASN A 42 6.63 -1.86 -6.50
CA ASN A 42 5.27 -2.18 -6.07
C ASN A 42 5.13 -3.70 -5.93
N THR A 43 5.01 -4.17 -4.69
CA THR A 43 4.94 -5.60 -4.37
C THR A 43 3.61 -6.25 -4.76
N VAL A 44 2.55 -5.47 -4.91
CA VAL A 44 1.22 -5.96 -5.32
C VAL A 44 1.19 -6.21 -6.83
N LEU A 45 1.76 -5.29 -7.62
CA LEU A 45 1.80 -5.39 -9.09
C LEU A 45 3.10 -6.00 -9.64
N GLY A 46 4.06 -6.33 -8.78
CA GLY A 46 5.34 -6.97 -9.15
C GLY A 46 6.17 -6.16 -10.14
N ARG A 47 6.18 -4.83 -10.00
CA ARG A 47 6.83 -3.93 -10.97
C ARG A 47 7.40 -2.69 -10.33
N THR A 48 8.43 -2.11 -10.94
CA THR A 48 8.95 -0.81 -10.52
C THR A 48 8.10 0.33 -11.06
N GLU A 49 7.85 1.29 -10.18
CA GLU A 49 7.12 2.52 -10.47
C GLU A 49 7.97 3.71 -10.03
N TYR A 50 7.76 4.85 -10.67
CA TYR A 50 8.47 6.08 -10.36
C TYR A 50 7.54 7.29 -10.46
N ARG A 51 7.93 8.37 -9.81
CA ARG A 51 7.31 9.68 -9.97
C ARG A 51 8.37 10.77 -9.87
N SER A 52 8.10 11.93 -10.45
CA SER A 52 8.87 13.13 -10.14
C SER A 52 8.56 13.57 -8.71
N LYS A 53 9.51 14.20 -8.00
CA LYS A 53 9.29 14.64 -6.60
C LYS A 53 8.16 15.66 -6.40
N GLY A 54 7.68 16.29 -7.47
CA GLY A 54 6.53 17.19 -7.45
C GLY A 54 5.21 16.56 -7.91
N ASP A 55 5.23 15.31 -8.37
CA ASP A 55 4.03 14.60 -8.82
C ASP A 55 3.43 13.79 -7.67
N ALA A 56 2.11 13.69 -7.64
CA ALA A 56 1.40 12.86 -6.68
C ALA A 56 1.40 11.37 -7.08
N HIS A 57 1.39 11.07 -8.38
CA HIS A 57 1.09 9.72 -8.88
C HIS A 57 2.34 8.96 -9.34
N PHE A 58 2.41 7.68 -8.96
CA PHE A 58 3.42 6.77 -9.46
C PHE A 58 3.01 6.19 -10.82
N SER A 59 3.96 6.18 -11.76
CA SER A 59 3.81 5.61 -13.10
C SER A 59 4.71 4.40 -13.28
N LYS A 60 4.29 3.43 -14.09
CA LYS A 60 5.10 2.24 -14.39
C LYS A 60 6.40 2.64 -15.11
N VAL A 61 7.54 2.09 -14.67
CA VAL A 61 8.80 2.22 -15.40
C VAL A 61 8.78 1.27 -16.60
N GLY A 62 8.45 1.79 -17.77
CA GLY A 62 8.47 1.08 -19.03
C GLY A 62 9.73 1.35 -19.86
N ARG A 63 9.76 0.80 -21.08
CA ARG A 63 10.87 1.05 -22.01
C ARG A 63 10.97 2.53 -22.41
N TYR A 64 9.84 3.20 -22.53
CA TYR A 64 9.78 4.61 -22.91
C TYR A 64 10.40 5.50 -21.81
N GLU A 65 10.05 5.23 -20.56
CA GLU A 65 10.53 5.94 -19.38
C GLU A 65 12.03 5.72 -19.21
N ILE A 66 12.51 4.48 -19.36
CA ILE A 66 13.96 4.17 -19.30
C ILE A 66 14.74 4.92 -20.39
N ASN A 67 14.22 4.98 -21.61
CA ASN A 67 14.85 5.73 -22.69
C ASN A 67 14.84 7.24 -22.42
N THR A 68 13.81 7.74 -21.76
CA THR A 68 13.71 9.14 -21.33
C THR A 68 14.77 9.45 -20.27
N LEU A 69 14.86 8.65 -19.20
CA LEU A 69 15.89 8.77 -18.15
C LEU A 69 17.30 8.67 -18.73
N ARG A 70 17.51 7.76 -19.68
CA ARG A 70 18.80 7.61 -20.38
C ARG A 70 19.19 8.89 -21.14
N ARG A 71 18.24 9.49 -21.86
CA ARG A 71 18.47 10.74 -22.61
C ARG A 71 18.74 11.92 -21.67
N GLU A 72 18.06 11.97 -20.54
CA GLU A 72 18.27 13.00 -19.50
C GLU A 72 19.67 12.90 -18.87
N LEU A 73 20.10 11.70 -18.47
CA LEU A 73 21.43 11.47 -17.93
C LEU A 73 22.56 11.86 -18.89
N ASP A 74 22.37 11.61 -20.19
CA ASP A 74 23.34 11.98 -21.23
C ASP A 74 23.39 13.51 -21.42
N ASN A 75 22.24 14.19 -21.46
CA ASN A 75 22.18 15.63 -21.69
C ASN A 75 22.58 16.47 -20.46
N ASP A 76 22.09 16.12 -19.27
CA ASP A 76 22.21 16.95 -18.07
C ASP A 76 23.51 16.67 -17.31
N VAL A 77 23.95 15.41 -17.31
CA VAL A 77 25.09 14.92 -16.52
C VAL A 77 26.25 14.44 -17.41
N GLY A 78 26.01 14.22 -18.71
CA GLY A 78 27.02 13.67 -19.62
C GLY A 78 27.29 12.18 -19.39
N ILE A 79 26.38 11.44 -18.74
CA ILE A 79 26.58 10.03 -18.41
C ILE A 79 25.92 9.14 -19.47
N ILE A 80 26.75 8.58 -20.35
CA ILE A 80 26.31 7.57 -21.32
C ILE A 80 26.11 6.23 -20.61
N THR A 81 24.89 5.73 -20.51
CA THR A 81 24.55 4.41 -19.93
C THR A 81 23.68 3.58 -20.87
N SER A 82 23.64 2.26 -20.67
CA SER A 82 22.72 1.36 -21.37
C SER A 82 21.37 1.29 -20.66
N SER A 83 20.32 0.89 -21.40
CA SER A 83 19.01 0.59 -20.82
C SER A 83 19.09 -0.51 -19.77
N ASP A 84 19.88 -1.56 -20.02
CA ASP A 84 19.99 -2.72 -19.13
C ASP A 84 20.67 -2.37 -17.80
N ASN A 85 21.63 -1.45 -17.83
CA ASN A 85 22.23 -0.93 -16.59
C ASN A 85 21.20 -0.12 -15.79
N LEU A 86 20.37 0.68 -16.46
CA LEU A 86 19.29 1.42 -15.79
C LEU A 86 18.24 0.48 -15.19
N TYR A 87 17.79 -0.54 -15.92
CA TYR A 87 16.92 -1.58 -15.37
C TYR A 87 17.57 -2.26 -14.17
N SER A 88 18.85 -2.65 -14.27
CA SER A 88 19.56 -3.30 -13.18
C SER A 88 19.66 -2.44 -11.92
N ILE A 89 19.81 -1.12 -12.05
CA ILE A 89 19.80 -0.20 -10.91
C ILE A 89 18.37 -0.06 -10.37
N ILE A 90 17.41 0.28 -11.23
CA ILE A 90 16.03 0.60 -10.84
C ILE A 90 15.28 -0.63 -10.29
N GLU A 91 15.56 -1.83 -10.76
CA GLU A 91 14.96 -3.09 -10.27
C GLU A 91 15.75 -3.71 -9.09
N SER A 92 16.71 -2.98 -8.52
CA SER A 92 17.48 -3.42 -7.35
C SER A 92 17.02 -2.78 -6.05
N SER A 93 17.81 -2.96 -4.98
CA SER A 93 17.64 -2.31 -3.68
C SER A 93 17.61 -0.77 -3.73
N PHE A 94 17.98 -0.16 -4.86
CA PHE A 94 17.75 1.26 -5.11
C PHE A 94 16.26 1.64 -5.01
N SER A 95 15.36 0.76 -5.46
CA SER A 95 13.91 0.94 -5.34
C SER A 95 13.39 0.15 -4.14
N PRO A 96 12.97 0.80 -3.04
CA PRO A 96 12.40 0.11 -1.90
C PRO A 96 11.15 -0.69 -2.29
N ARG A 97 11.02 -1.91 -1.75
CA ARG A 97 9.83 -2.72 -1.93
C ARG A 97 8.72 -2.19 -1.04
N ILE A 98 7.62 -1.75 -1.64
CA ILE A 98 6.50 -1.12 -0.95
C ILE A 98 5.20 -1.77 -1.42
N ASN A 99 4.30 -2.05 -0.48
CA ASN A 99 2.90 -2.36 -0.76
C ASN A 99 2.09 -1.04 -0.76
N PRO A 100 1.65 -0.52 -1.92
CA PRO A 100 1.02 0.79 -2.00
C PRO A 100 -0.35 0.84 -1.31
N ILE A 101 -1.05 -0.29 -1.22
CA ILE A 101 -2.32 -0.40 -0.50
C ILE A 101 -2.09 -0.20 0.99
N GLN A 102 -1.11 -0.89 1.56
CA GLN A 102 -0.75 -0.72 2.98
C GLN A 102 -0.22 0.69 3.25
N GLU A 103 0.62 1.23 2.36
CA GLU A 103 1.15 2.59 2.47
C GLU A 103 0.02 3.63 2.50
N TYR A 104 -0.99 3.46 1.64
CA TYR A 104 -2.19 4.30 1.67
C TYR A 104 -2.87 4.28 3.04
N PHE A 105 -3.17 3.09 3.59
CA PHE A 105 -3.83 2.99 4.90
C PHE A 105 -2.97 3.50 6.06
N LYS A 106 -1.64 3.33 6.00
CA LYS A 106 -0.69 3.86 7.00
C LYS A 106 -0.54 5.38 6.91
N GLY A 107 -0.71 5.96 5.73
CA GLY A 107 -0.68 7.40 5.48
C GLY A 107 -1.97 8.12 5.85
N LEU A 108 -3.05 7.39 6.17
CA LEU A 108 -4.26 8.00 6.70
C LEU A 108 -3.97 8.63 8.06
N PRO A 109 -4.55 9.80 8.37
CA PRO A 109 -4.30 10.48 9.63
C PRO A 109 -4.72 9.57 10.80
N LEU A 110 -3.77 9.26 11.68
CA LEU A 110 -4.04 8.61 12.96
C LEU A 110 -4.93 9.54 13.78
N ARG A 111 -6.22 9.20 13.86
CA ARG A 111 -7.17 9.90 14.72
C ARG A 111 -7.66 8.91 15.76
N ASP A 112 -7.18 9.07 16.99
CA ASP A 112 -7.59 8.23 18.11
C ASP A 112 -9.10 8.35 18.33
N ILE A 113 -9.81 7.21 18.30
CA ILE A 113 -11.22 7.09 18.73
C ILE A 113 -11.31 7.15 20.27
N GLY A 114 -10.20 7.38 20.96
CA GLY A 114 -10.09 7.44 22.42
C GLY A 114 -10.29 8.85 22.96
N ASN A 115 -11.53 9.33 23.01
CA ASN A 115 -11.99 10.22 24.09
C ASN A 115 -13.52 10.42 24.05
N ILE A 116 -14.25 9.29 24.10
CA ILE A 116 -15.65 9.28 24.56
C ILE A 116 -15.69 8.44 25.84
N CYS A 117 -14.97 8.87 26.87
CA CYS A 117 -15.19 8.38 28.21
C CYS A 117 -14.92 9.51 29.21
N GLY A 118 -15.96 9.84 29.99
CA GLY A 118 -15.86 10.74 31.13
C GLY A 118 -16.58 12.07 30.96
N ASN A 119 -17.91 12.06 31.00
CA ASN A 119 -18.70 13.11 31.67
C ASN A 119 -20.11 12.58 31.96
N ASN A 120 -20.17 11.53 32.78
CA ASN A 120 -21.30 11.29 33.67
C ASN A 120 -20.74 11.29 35.10
N SER A 121 -20.48 12.50 35.62
CA SER A 121 -20.36 12.78 37.04
C SER A 121 -21.32 13.92 37.33
N GLY A 122 -22.58 13.54 37.60
CA GLY A 122 -23.62 14.43 38.09
C GLY A 122 -24.01 14.00 39.50
N ASN A 123 -23.38 14.66 40.47
CA ASN A 123 -23.63 14.77 41.93
C ASN A 123 -22.27 14.66 42.64
N SER A 124 -21.87 15.55 43.55
CA SER A 124 -22.54 16.67 44.21
C SER A 124 -21.47 17.48 44.97
N ASP A 125 -21.76 18.77 45.15
CA ASP A 125 -21.33 19.65 46.25
C ASP A 125 -19.90 20.22 46.30
N SER A 126 -19.85 21.56 46.13
CA SER A 126 -19.09 22.57 46.90
C SER A 126 -17.55 22.50 46.87
N CYS A 127 -16.75 23.58 46.80
CA CYS A 127 -16.91 25.00 47.09
C CYS A 127 -15.68 25.75 46.52
N ASN A 128 -15.87 27.06 46.26
CA ASN A 128 -14.92 27.98 45.65
C ASN A 128 -13.63 28.21 46.48
N HIS A 129 -12.49 28.30 45.80
CA HIS A 129 -11.41 29.19 46.22
C HIS A 129 -10.63 29.72 44.99
N GLU A 130 -10.47 31.04 44.95
CA GLU A 130 -9.77 31.82 43.92
C GLU A 130 -8.26 31.48 43.87
N SER A 131 -7.67 31.45 42.67
CA SER A 131 -6.42 32.17 42.34
C SER A 131 -5.99 32.01 40.87
N SER A 132 -5.85 33.17 40.21
CA SER A 132 -4.87 33.60 39.21
C SER A 132 -4.12 32.61 38.30
N GLY A 133 -4.27 32.87 36.99
CA GLY A 133 -3.14 33.00 36.06
C GLY A 133 -2.75 31.75 35.29
N ASN A 134 -3.14 31.65 34.02
CA ASN A 134 -2.25 31.74 32.86
C ASN A 134 -3.02 31.48 31.56
N ASN A 135 -2.87 32.40 30.61
CA ASN A 135 -3.33 32.25 29.23
C ASN A 135 -2.56 31.13 28.56
N GLU A 136 -3.18 29.95 28.46
CA GLU A 136 -2.81 28.96 27.46
C GLU A 136 -3.86 28.99 26.37
N ASN A 137 -3.42 29.44 25.20
CA ASN A 137 -4.13 29.36 23.93
C ASN A 137 -4.41 27.88 23.64
N ASN A 138 -5.50 27.36 24.19
CA ASN A 138 -6.04 26.08 23.81
C ASN A 138 -6.72 26.27 22.44
N CYS A 139 -5.89 26.31 21.40
CA CYS A 139 -6.35 26.15 20.04
C CYS A 139 -6.84 24.70 19.94
N CYS A 140 -8.12 24.50 20.27
CA CYS A 140 -8.86 23.31 19.89
C CYS A 140 -8.78 23.22 18.36
N CYS A 141 -7.74 22.56 17.85
CA CYS A 141 -7.73 22.06 16.50
C CYS A 141 -8.86 21.04 16.42
N ASP A 142 -9.95 21.50 15.81
CA ASP A 142 -11.14 20.77 15.36
C ASP A 142 -10.93 19.23 15.29
N ILE A 143 -11.35 18.56 16.36
CA ILE A 143 -11.49 17.09 16.47
C ILE A 143 -12.64 16.58 15.55
N SER A 144 -13.20 17.46 14.72
CA SER A 144 -14.40 17.28 13.92
C SER A 144 -14.08 16.96 12.45
N SER A 145 -13.71 15.71 12.12
CA SER A 145 -14.07 15.20 10.78
C SER A 145 -14.00 13.68 10.54
N LEU A 146 -13.89 12.83 11.56
CA LEU A 146 -14.38 11.45 11.43
C LEU A 146 -15.61 11.31 12.31
N SER A 147 -16.75 11.59 11.70
CA SER A 147 -18.03 11.26 12.29
C SER A 147 -18.03 9.75 12.56
N LEU A 148 -18.29 9.30 13.79
CA LEU A 148 -18.65 7.90 14.07
C LEU A 148 -19.90 7.46 13.26
N LYS A 149 -20.54 8.41 12.58
CA LYS A 149 -21.60 8.16 11.60
C LYS A 149 -21.10 7.94 10.18
N ALA A 150 -19.80 8.00 9.84
CA ALA A 150 -19.34 7.86 8.45
C ALA A 150 -19.79 6.54 7.79
N ILE A 151 -19.69 5.42 8.50
CA ILE A 151 -20.20 4.13 8.02
C ILE A 151 -21.74 4.10 8.00
N PRO A 152 -22.45 4.52 9.07
CA PRO A 152 -23.91 4.72 9.02
C PRO A 152 -24.41 5.61 7.87
N ASP A 153 -23.73 6.71 7.60
CA ASP A 153 -24.06 7.70 6.56
C ASP A 153 -23.85 7.06 5.18
N LEU A 154 -22.72 6.38 4.96
CA LEU A 154 -22.47 5.58 3.75
C LEU A 154 -23.52 4.48 3.57
N ALA A 155 -23.88 3.77 4.64
CA ALA A 155 -24.89 2.73 4.62
C ALA A 155 -26.27 3.30 4.25
N SER A 156 -26.58 4.53 4.68
CA SER A 156 -27.83 5.23 4.39
C SER A 156 -27.96 5.69 2.93
N CYS A 157 -26.87 5.77 2.18
CA CYS A 157 -26.88 6.10 0.75
C CYS A 157 -27.57 5.03 -0.11
N VAL A 158 -27.78 3.82 0.42
CA VAL A 158 -28.39 2.70 -0.30
C VAL A 158 -29.66 2.24 0.42
N VAL A 159 -30.78 2.26 -0.30
CA VAL A 159 -32.02 1.67 0.20
C VAL A 159 -32.03 0.18 -0.10
N VAL A 160 -31.93 -0.64 0.94
CA VAL A 160 -31.98 -2.10 0.86
C VAL A 160 -33.24 -2.66 1.51
N ARG A 161 -33.67 -3.85 1.10
CA ARG A 161 -34.83 -4.53 1.70
C ARG A 161 -34.55 -5.07 3.11
N ASN A 162 -33.29 -5.39 3.41
CA ASN A 162 -32.80 -5.97 4.66
C ASN A 162 -31.95 -4.95 5.44
N SER A 163 -32.55 -3.80 5.76
CA SER A 163 -31.87 -2.68 6.40
C SER A 163 -31.30 -3.01 7.79
N ASP A 164 -31.95 -3.92 8.51
CA ASP A 164 -31.54 -4.44 9.83
C ASP A 164 -30.16 -5.11 9.79
N LYS A 165 -29.84 -5.78 8.69
CA LYS A 165 -28.59 -6.54 8.49
C LYS A 165 -27.54 -5.76 7.72
N TRP A 166 -27.94 -4.79 6.90
CA TRP A 166 -27.04 -4.06 6.01
C TRP A 166 -25.92 -3.33 6.75
N LEU A 167 -26.26 -2.49 7.73
CA LEU A 167 -25.25 -1.71 8.46
C LEU A 167 -24.22 -2.60 9.20
N PRO A 168 -24.63 -3.63 9.98
CA PRO A 168 -23.67 -4.55 10.61
C PRO A 168 -22.76 -5.27 9.61
N TYR A 169 -23.30 -5.79 8.50
CA TYR A 169 -22.50 -6.53 7.52
C TYR A 169 -21.58 -5.63 6.71
N LEU A 170 -22.05 -4.45 6.28
CA LEU A 170 -21.21 -3.46 5.60
C LEU A 170 -20.05 -3.03 6.49
N THR A 171 -20.34 -2.72 7.76
CA THR A 171 -19.30 -2.35 8.74
C THR A 171 -18.28 -3.48 8.91
N LYS A 172 -18.75 -4.71 9.13
CA LYS A 172 -17.87 -5.88 9.29
C LYS A 172 -17.01 -6.10 8.04
N TRP A 173 -17.60 -5.99 6.86
CA TRP A 173 -16.89 -6.16 5.59
C TRP A 173 -15.81 -5.09 5.39
N LEU A 174 -16.14 -3.81 5.61
CA LEU A 174 -15.16 -2.71 5.49
C LEU A 174 -13.97 -2.87 6.44
N VAL A 175 -14.25 -3.21 7.71
CA VAL A 175 -13.19 -3.49 8.69
C VAL A 175 -12.36 -4.70 8.27
N ALA A 176 -12.99 -5.75 7.75
CA ALA A 176 -12.30 -6.93 7.27
C ALA A 176 -11.43 -6.64 6.04
N VAL A 177 -11.85 -5.77 5.12
CA VAL A 177 -11.04 -5.33 3.95
C VAL A 177 -9.76 -4.67 4.42
N VAL A 178 -9.85 -3.70 5.35
CA VAL A 178 -8.67 -3.02 5.87
C VAL A 178 -7.77 -3.99 6.65
N ALA A 179 -8.35 -4.87 7.46
CA ALA A 179 -7.60 -5.88 8.18
C ALA A 179 -6.86 -6.84 7.24
N ASN A 180 -7.49 -7.26 6.14
CA ASN A 180 -6.90 -8.14 5.14
C ASN A 180 -5.77 -7.45 4.37
N ALA A 181 -5.92 -6.16 4.07
CA ALA A 181 -4.87 -5.40 3.41
C ALA A 181 -3.62 -5.20 4.29
N MET A 182 -3.79 -5.19 5.62
CA MET A 182 -2.74 -4.91 6.59
C MET A 182 -2.06 -6.17 7.17
N ASP A 183 -2.65 -7.36 6.98
CA ASP A 183 -2.13 -8.64 7.48
C ASP A 183 -1.84 -9.60 6.32
N ASP A 184 -0.56 -9.82 6.03
CA ASP A 184 -0.12 -10.66 4.90
C ASP A 184 -0.15 -12.17 5.22
N ARG A 185 -0.68 -12.60 6.39
CA ARG A 185 -0.57 -13.99 6.87
C ARG A 185 -1.84 -14.81 6.79
N GLU A 186 -3.00 -14.18 6.97
CA GLU A 186 -4.27 -14.87 7.08
C GLU A 186 -5.36 -14.13 6.30
N CYS A 187 -6.25 -14.88 5.62
CA CYS A 187 -7.48 -14.27 5.12
C CYS A 187 -8.28 -13.76 6.31
N ARG A 188 -8.52 -12.45 6.38
CA ARG A 188 -9.40 -11.82 7.38
C ARG A 188 -10.78 -11.57 6.80
N ASN A 189 -10.89 -11.38 5.49
CA ASN A 189 -12.15 -11.10 4.82
C ASN A 189 -12.77 -12.34 4.15
N HIS A 190 -13.47 -13.14 4.96
CA HIS A 190 -14.23 -14.30 4.48
C HIS A 190 -15.64 -13.96 3.97
N THR A 191 -15.92 -12.69 3.70
CA THR A 191 -17.27 -12.21 3.38
C THR A 191 -17.32 -11.52 2.03
N CYS A 192 -18.38 -11.79 1.27
CA CYS A 192 -18.65 -11.13 -0.01
C CYS A 192 -19.95 -10.32 0.11
N LEU A 193 -19.90 -9.04 -0.27
CA LEU A 193 -21.09 -8.20 -0.34
C LEU A 193 -21.80 -8.45 -1.68
N VAL A 194 -23.07 -8.82 -1.60
CA VAL A 194 -23.90 -9.09 -2.78
C VAL A 194 -25.04 -8.09 -2.84
N LEU A 195 -25.02 -7.21 -3.85
CA LEU A 195 -26.08 -6.25 -4.12
C LEU A 195 -26.98 -6.77 -5.25
N THR A 196 -28.23 -7.08 -4.94
CA THR A 196 -29.21 -7.54 -5.93
C THR A 196 -30.29 -6.48 -6.17
N GLY A 197 -30.72 -6.36 -7.43
CA GLY A 197 -31.74 -5.39 -7.84
C GLY A 197 -31.79 -5.24 -9.36
N GLU A 198 -32.74 -4.45 -9.85
CA GLU A 198 -32.91 -4.13 -11.27
C GLU A 198 -31.67 -3.46 -11.88
N GLN A 199 -31.55 -3.53 -13.20
CA GLN A 199 -30.52 -2.79 -13.93
C GLN A 199 -30.72 -1.28 -13.76
N GLY A 200 -29.64 -0.51 -13.83
CA GLY A 200 -29.72 0.96 -13.73
C GLY A 200 -29.93 1.51 -12.31
N LYS A 201 -29.84 0.68 -11.25
CA LYS A 201 -29.90 1.11 -9.85
C LYS A 201 -28.54 1.53 -9.26
N PHE A 202 -27.56 1.87 -10.10
CA PHE A 202 -26.23 2.36 -9.69
C PHE A 202 -25.44 1.46 -8.72
N LYS A 203 -25.70 0.14 -8.72
CA LYS A 203 -25.04 -0.82 -7.82
C LYS A 203 -23.52 -0.83 -8.01
N THR A 204 -23.07 -0.95 -9.25
CA THR A 204 -21.66 -0.91 -9.62
C THR A 204 -21.03 0.41 -9.21
N THR A 205 -21.70 1.52 -9.51
CA THR A 205 -21.25 2.87 -9.11
C THR A 205 -21.06 3.00 -7.61
N PHE A 206 -21.98 2.45 -6.79
CA PHE A 206 -21.82 2.45 -5.34
C PHE A 206 -20.62 1.61 -4.88
N LEU A 207 -20.39 0.44 -5.49
CA LEU A 207 -19.24 -0.40 -5.16
C LEU A 207 -17.92 0.24 -5.57
N ASP A 208 -17.88 0.93 -6.72
CA ASP A 208 -16.70 1.66 -7.19
C ASP A 208 -16.32 2.79 -6.21
N LEU A 209 -17.32 3.45 -5.59
CA LEU A 209 -17.09 4.47 -4.56
C LEU A 209 -16.48 3.92 -3.26
N LEU A 210 -16.55 2.60 -3.01
CA LEU A 210 -15.88 1.99 -1.86
C LEU A 210 -14.36 1.95 -2.06
N CYS A 211 -13.88 2.02 -3.30
CA CYS A 211 -12.47 2.11 -3.61
C CYS A 211 -12.02 3.58 -3.51
N PRO A 212 -11.00 3.90 -2.70
CA PRO A 212 -10.43 5.24 -2.70
C PRO A 212 -9.87 5.62 -4.08
N PRO A 213 -9.98 6.90 -4.51
CA PRO A 213 -9.44 7.34 -5.81
C PRO A 213 -7.95 7.02 -6.01
N ALA A 214 -7.16 7.09 -4.93
CA ALA A 214 -5.75 6.73 -4.95
C ALA A 214 -5.48 5.24 -5.23
N LEU A 215 -6.47 4.38 -5.00
CA LEU A 215 -6.39 2.93 -5.16
C LEU A 215 -7.24 2.38 -6.31
N HIS A 216 -7.81 3.23 -7.18
CA HIS A 216 -8.56 2.77 -8.35
C HIS A 216 -7.76 1.82 -9.26
N GLY A 217 -6.43 1.98 -9.30
CA GLY A 217 -5.53 1.06 -10.01
C GLY A 217 -5.41 -0.35 -9.41
N TYR A 218 -5.98 -0.57 -8.23
CA TYR A 218 -6.10 -1.86 -7.53
C TYR A 218 -7.57 -2.26 -7.39
N SER A 219 -8.41 -1.86 -8.34
CA SER A 219 -9.80 -2.30 -8.43
C SER A 219 -10.04 -2.97 -9.78
N TYR A 220 -10.78 -4.07 -9.74
CA TYR A 220 -11.21 -4.78 -10.94
C TYR A 220 -12.73 -4.87 -10.95
N THR A 221 -13.34 -4.51 -12.07
CA THR A 221 -14.78 -4.69 -12.31
C THR A 221 -14.97 -5.48 -13.59
N GLY A 222 -15.60 -6.66 -13.49
CA GLY A 222 -15.80 -7.51 -14.64
C GLY A 222 -16.25 -8.91 -14.30
N LYS A 223 -16.06 -9.83 -15.25
CA LYS A 223 -16.40 -11.23 -15.10
C LYS A 223 -15.18 -12.01 -14.66
N ILE A 224 -15.39 -12.93 -13.72
CA ILE A 224 -14.37 -13.81 -13.19
C ILE A 224 -14.75 -15.25 -13.49
N TYR A 225 -13.78 -16.01 -13.97
CA TYR A 225 -13.93 -17.42 -14.24
C TYR A 225 -12.97 -18.17 -13.31
N PRO A 226 -13.45 -18.84 -12.25
CA PRO A 226 -12.60 -19.44 -11.21
C PRO A 226 -11.56 -20.45 -11.74
N GLN A 227 -11.78 -21.00 -12.93
CA GLN A 227 -10.90 -21.95 -13.60
C GLN A 227 -9.76 -21.29 -14.39
N GLU A 228 -9.85 -19.99 -14.65
CA GLU A 228 -8.86 -19.26 -15.45
C GLU A 228 -7.68 -18.81 -14.59
N LYS A 229 -6.46 -18.88 -15.16
CA LYS A 229 -5.25 -18.42 -14.47
C LYS A 229 -5.28 -16.92 -14.20
N ASP A 230 -5.88 -16.14 -15.10
CA ASP A 230 -5.97 -14.69 -15.00
C ASP A 230 -6.81 -14.24 -13.80
N THR A 231 -7.77 -15.07 -13.36
CA THR A 231 -8.56 -14.84 -12.15
C THR A 231 -7.70 -14.72 -10.91
N LEU A 232 -6.72 -15.62 -10.74
CA LEU A 232 -5.80 -15.56 -9.59
C LEU A 232 -4.96 -14.28 -9.61
N THR A 233 -4.60 -13.80 -10.80
CA THR A 233 -3.92 -12.52 -10.96
C THR A 233 -4.82 -11.35 -10.57
N TYR A 234 -6.10 -11.34 -10.97
CA TYR A 234 -7.03 -10.29 -10.54
C TYR A 234 -7.21 -10.27 -9.03
N ILE A 235 -7.23 -11.42 -8.37
CA ILE A 235 -7.40 -11.50 -6.92
C ILE A 235 -6.14 -11.03 -6.19
N GLY A 236 -4.96 -11.48 -6.62
CA GLY A 236 -3.70 -11.12 -5.96
C GLY A 236 -3.21 -9.69 -6.23
N GLN A 237 -3.78 -8.99 -7.22
CA GLN A 237 -3.34 -7.64 -7.61
C GLN A 237 -4.32 -6.52 -7.23
N ASN A 238 -5.51 -6.85 -6.72
CA ASN A 238 -6.56 -5.86 -6.47
C ASN A 238 -7.06 -5.91 -5.02
N LEU A 239 -7.33 -4.73 -4.44
CA LEU A 239 -7.99 -4.59 -3.15
C LEU A 239 -9.48 -4.93 -3.22
N ILE A 240 -10.14 -4.48 -4.31
CA ILE A 240 -11.57 -4.69 -4.53
C ILE A 240 -11.76 -5.36 -5.88
N VAL A 241 -12.51 -6.45 -5.85
CA VAL A 241 -12.86 -7.24 -7.03
C VAL A 241 -14.37 -7.30 -7.14
N ASN A 242 -14.92 -6.55 -8.09
CA ASN A 242 -16.34 -6.45 -8.36
C ASN A 242 -16.74 -7.42 -9.48
N ILE A 243 -17.57 -8.39 -9.13
CA ILE A 243 -18.01 -9.47 -10.02
C ILE A 243 -19.36 -9.10 -10.64
N ASP A 244 -19.35 -8.75 -11.93
CA ASP A 244 -20.53 -8.24 -12.61
C ASP A 244 -21.45 -9.36 -13.13
N ASP A 245 -22.74 -9.25 -12.79
CA ASP A 245 -23.88 -10.08 -13.22
C ASP A 245 -23.76 -11.63 -13.13
N GLN A 246 -22.60 -12.18 -12.80
CA GLN A 246 -22.37 -13.63 -12.73
C GLN A 246 -23.02 -14.27 -11.51
N LEU A 247 -23.15 -13.53 -10.40
CA LEU A 247 -23.78 -14.05 -9.17
C LEU A 247 -25.24 -14.44 -9.37
N LYS A 248 -25.93 -13.92 -10.39
CA LYS A 248 -27.33 -14.25 -10.70
C LYS A 248 -27.50 -15.65 -11.30
N ALA A 249 -26.46 -16.21 -11.91
CA ALA A 249 -26.51 -17.45 -12.68
C ALA A 249 -25.45 -18.48 -12.25
N LEU A 250 -24.97 -18.40 -11.01
CA LEU A 250 -24.00 -19.37 -10.49
C LEU A 250 -24.66 -20.75 -10.35
N ASN A 251 -23.99 -21.76 -10.91
CA ASN A 251 -24.31 -23.14 -10.60
C ASN A 251 -23.63 -23.56 -9.27
N LYS A 252 -24.03 -24.70 -8.68
CA LYS A 252 -23.47 -25.21 -7.41
C LYS A 252 -21.95 -25.43 -7.43
N ARG A 253 -21.38 -25.69 -8.60
CA ARG A 253 -19.93 -25.90 -8.76
C ARG A 253 -19.21 -24.55 -8.65
N ASP A 254 -19.67 -23.55 -9.40
CA ASP A 254 -19.11 -22.20 -9.41
C ASP A 254 -19.23 -21.55 -8.02
N GLU A 255 -20.32 -21.81 -7.28
CA GLU A 255 -20.49 -21.36 -5.90
C GLU A 255 -19.41 -21.91 -4.96
N ASN A 256 -19.10 -23.20 -5.04
CA ASN A 256 -18.05 -23.83 -4.24
C ASN A 256 -16.65 -23.29 -4.61
N GLU A 257 -16.40 -23.07 -5.90
CA GLU A 257 -15.13 -22.53 -6.38
C GLU A 257 -14.94 -21.07 -5.95
N LEU A 258 -15.99 -20.25 -6.05
CA LEU A 258 -15.99 -18.88 -5.57
C LEU A 258 -15.81 -18.81 -4.04
N LYS A 259 -16.46 -19.72 -3.30
CA LYS A 259 -16.26 -19.82 -1.85
C LYS A 259 -14.80 -20.14 -1.52
N ASN A 260 -14.21 -21.14 -2.18
CA ASN A 260 -12.80 -21.50 -1.97
C ASN A 260 -11.89 -20.31 -2.25
N LEU A 261 -12.20 -19.54 -3.29
CA LEU A 261 -11.47 -18.36 -3.71
C LEU A 261 -11.54 -17.22 -2.69
N ILE A 262 -12.71 -16.95 -2.10
CA ILE A 262 -12.89 -15.95 -1.04
C ILE A 262 -12.18 -16.38 0.26
N THR A 263 -12.19 -17.66 0.58
CA THR A 263 -11.58 -18.16 1.83
C THR A 263 -10.09 -18.49 1.71
N CYS A 264 -9.50 -18.35 0.52
CA CYS A 264 -8.10 -18.68 0.29
C CYS A 264 -7.21 -17.61 0.93
N PRO A 265 -6.30 -17.95 1.86
CA PRO A 265 -5.42 -16.98 2.50
C PRO A 265 -4.32 -16.46 1.59
N MET A 266 -3.89 -17.27 0.61
CA MET A 266 -2.85 -16.89 -0.34
C MET A 266 -3.13 -17.52 -1.70
N VAL A 267 -2.96 -16.75 -2.76
CA VAL A 267 -3.04 -17.23 -4.14
C VAL A 267 -1.64 -17.52 -4.67
N LYS A 268 -1.47 -18.68 -5.30
CA LYS A 268 -0.20 -19.06 -5.94
C LYS A 268 -0.28 -18.82 -7.43
N TYR A 269 0.46 -17.84 -7.94
CA TYR A 269 0.52 -17.58 -9.36
C TYR A 269 1.86 -16.99 -9.78
N ARG A 270 2.12 -17.02 -11.08
CA ARG A 270 3.32 -16.43 -11.68
C ARG A 270 2.95 -15.08 -12.23
N MET A 271 3.58 -14.02 -11.73
CA MET A 271 3.42 -12.69 -12.28
C MET A 271 3.86 -12.65 -13.74
N PRO A 272 3.33 -11.72 -14.55
CA PRO A 272 3.88 -11.48 -15.88
C PRO A 272 5.39 -11.25 -15.80
N TYR A 273 6.14 -11.95 -16.65
CA TYR A 273 7.62 -11.89 -16.76
C TYR A 273 8.43 -12.51 -15.61
N ASP A 274 7.79 -12.97 -14.54
CA ASP A 274 8.49 -13.75 -13.51
C ASP A 274 8.83 -15.16 -13.99
N LYS A 275 9.97 -15.66 -13.49
CA LYS A 275 10.43 -17.02 -13.80
C LYS A 275 9.74 -18.07 -12.94
N TYR A 276 9.37 -17.72 -11.72
CA TYR A 276 8.88 -18.64 -10.70
C TYR A 276 7.47 -18.26 -10.26
N VAL A 277 6.72 -19.27 -9.83
CA VAL A 277 5.42 -19.08 -9.16
C VAL A 277 5.71 -18.70 -7.72
N GLU A 278 5.06 -17.64 -7.24
CA GLU A 278 5.16 -17.18 -5.85
C GLU A 278 3.77 -17.17 -5.21
N GLU A 279 3.74 -17.09 -3.88
CA GLU A 279 2.51 -17.01 -3.09
C GLU A 279 2.27 -15.55 -2.69
N TYR A 280 1.06 -15.08 -2.95
CA TYR A 280 0.65 -13.71 -2.67
C TYR A 280 -0.59 -13.72 -1.77
N PRO A 281 -0.65 -12.85 -0.74
CA PRO A 281 -1.81 -12.71 0.12
C PRO A 281 -3.02 -12.09 -0.62
#